data_AF-A0A354T9B7-F1
#
_entry.id   AF-A0A354T9B7-F1
#
_cell.length_a   1.000
_cell.length_b   1.000
_cell.length_c   1.000
_cell.angle_alpha   90.00
_cell.angle_beta   90.00
_cell.angle_gamma   90.00
#
_symmetry.space_group_name_H-M   'P 1'
#
loop_
_entity.id
_entity.type
_entity.pdbx_description
1 polymer ?
#
loop_
_entity_poly.entity_id
_entity_poly.type
_entity_poly.pdbx_seq_one_letter_code
_entity_poly.pdbx_strand_id
1 'polypeptide(L)'
;LEKYPEEVFGQLLDAKDLNPFIVHRFVAWLEKHPGVELNEAVLKQPDSPAFVPDEHIANIEMYFPTGVTTELWKSQGDVDRFLIKNSTATSHATVLVDRPLPSTPRVFNRGNPLTKGDAVPRQFLSLFGPQKPFTKGSGRLELAQAIIDP
;
A
#
# COMPACT_ATOMS: atom_id res chain seq x y z
N LEU A 1 -16.15 -23.58 -16.88
CA LEU A 1 -17.15 -22.48 -16.88
C LEU A 1 -18.22 -22.69 -15.81
N GLU A 2 -18.60 -23.92 -15.45
CA GLU A 2 -19.52 -24.19 -14.32
C GLU A 2 -19.00 -23.85 -12.91
N LYS A 3 -17.68 -23.61 -12.75
CA LYS A 3 -17.06 -23.36 -11.43
C LYS A 3 -17.26 -21.92 -10.92
N TYR A 4 -17.70 -21.01 -11.77
CA TYR A 4 -17.94 -19.61 -11.42
C TYR A 4 -19.27 -19.19 -12.06
N PRO A 5 -20.41 -19.23 -11.33
CA PRO A 5 -21.65 -18.70 -11.87
C PRO A 5 -21.45 -17.23 -12.24
N GLU A 6 -22.11 -16.76 -13.30
CA GLU A 6 -22.11 -15.35 -13.67
C GLU A 6 -22.61 -14.51 -12.50
N GLU A 7 -21.70 -13.92 -11.73
CA GLU A 7 -22.03 -13.02 -10.63
C GLU A 7 -22.65 -11.76 -11.23
N VAL A 8 -23.99 -11.72 -11.25
CA VAL A 8 -24.74 -10.50 -11.54
C VAL A 8 -24.57 -9.56 -10.35
N PHE A 9 -24.27 -8.28 -10.60
CA PHE A 9 -24.10 -7.18 -9.62
C PHE A 9 -25.22 -7.06 -8.55
N GLY A 10 -26.35 -7.76 -8.72
CA GLY A 10 -27.48 -7.81 -7.80
C GLY A 10 -27.37 -8.83 -6.66
N GLN A 11 -26.30 -9.64 -6.58
CA GLN A 11 -25.95 -10.35 -5.35
C GLN A 11 -25.38 -9.34 -4.36
N LEU A 12 -26.30 -8.62 -3.74
CA LEU A 12 -26.08 -7.48 -2.84
C LEU A 12 -24.91 -7.74 -1.90
N LEU A 13 -23.87 -6.93 -2.03
CA LEU A 13 -22.84 -6.75 -1.02
C LEU A 13 -23.54 -6.47 0.31
N ASP A 14 -23.51 -7.42 1.24
CA ASP A 14 -23.94 -7.14 2.60
C ASP A 14 -22.94 -6.14 3.21
N ALA A 15 -23.35 -5.39 4.24
CA ALA A 15 -22.43 -4.47 4.93
C ALA A 15 -21.14 -5.16 5.43
N LYS A 16 -21.18 -6.47 5.66
CA LYS A 16 -20.04 -7.32 6.04
C LYS A 16 -19.05 -7.56 4.88
N ASP A 17 -19.48 -7.41 3.63
CA ASP A 17 -18.67 -7.62 2.43
C ASP A 17 -17.94 -6.34 2.00
N LEU A 18 -18.31 -5.19 2.60
CA LEU A 18 -17.62 -3.93 2.40
C LEU A 18 -16.29 -3.91 3.15
N ASN A 19 -15.20 -3.64 2.44
CA ASN A 19 -13.91 -3.39 3.05
C ASN A 19 -13.90 -1.99 3.71
N PRO A 20 -13.77 -1.88 5.05
CA PRO A 20 -13.84 -0.60 5.74
C PRO A 20 -12.76 0.39 5.29
N PHE A 21 -11.58 -0.10 4.93
CA PHE A 21 -10.49 0.74 4.42
C PHE A 21 -10.90 1.46 3.12
N ILE A 22 -11.53 0.72 2.19
CA ILE A 22 -12.03 1.28 0.93
C ILE A 22 -13.16 2.26 1.19
N VAL A 23 -14.10 1.94 2.08
CA VAL A 23 -15.21 2.85 2.43
C VAL A 23 -14.70 4.16 3.00
N HIS A 24 -13.80 4.12 4.00
CA HIS A 24 -13.22 5.32 4.57
C HIS A 24 -12.41 6.14 3.55
N ARG A 25 -11.70 5.48 2.65
CA ARG A 25 -10.98 6.14 1.55
C ARG A 25 -11.94 6.84 0.59
N PHE A 26 -13.04 6.19 0.23
CA PHE A 26 -14.09 6.78 -0.61
C PHE A 26 -14.70 8.01 0.03
N VAL A 27 -15.10 7.92 1.31
CA VAL A 27 -15.67 9.06 2.05
C VAL A 27 -14.69 10.24 2.08
N ALA A 28 -13.44 10.00 2.48
CA ALA A 28 -12.42 11.04 2.55
C ALA A 28 -12.08 11.65 1.17
N TRP A 29 -12.25 10.88 0.09
CA TRP A 29 -12.08 11.38 -1.27
C TRP A 29 -13.26 12.26 -1.69
N LEU A 30 -14.50 11.85 -1.41
CA LEU A 30 -15.71 12.64 -1.72
C LEU A 30 -15.73 13.98 -0.97
N GLU A 31 -15.28 14.00 0.29
CA GLU A 31 -15.14 15.24 1.07
C GLU A 31 -14.20 16.26 0.40
N LYS A 32 -13.18 15.78 -0.33
CA LYS A 32 -12.23 16.63 -1.06
C LYS A 32 -12.72 17.02 -2.46
N HIS A 33 -13.74 16.34 -2.98
CA HIS A 33 -14.27 16.52 -4.33
C HIS A 33 -15.79 16.74 -4.30
N PRO A 34 -16.26 17.83 -3.66
CA PRO A 34 -17.69 18.09 -3.55
C PRO A 34 -18.33 18.28 -4.94
N GLY A 35 -19.46 17.62 -5.17
CA GLY A 35 -20.20 17.72 -6.44
C GLY A 35 -19.58 16.95 -7.61
N VAL A 36 -18.58 16.11 -7.36
CA VAL A 36 -18.00 15.25 -8.41
C VAL A 36 -19.03 14.24 -8.92
N GLU A 37 -19.12 14.11 -10.24
CA GLU A 37 -19.91 13.06 -10.88
C GLU A 37 -19.06 11.78 -10.95
N LEU A 38 -19.57 10.69 -10.36
CA LEU A 38 -18.90 9.40 -10.39
C LEU A 38 -19.14 8.73 -11.76
N ASN A 39 -18.10 8.70 -12.59
CA ASN A 39 -18.09 7.95 -13.84
C ASN A 39 -16.82 7.10 -13.95
N GLU A 40 -16.79 6.18 -14.91
CA GLU A 40 -15.68 5.22 -15.07
C GLU A 40 -14.35 5.93 -15.35
N ALA A 41 -14.36 7.03 -16.09
CA ALA A 41 -13.16 7.80 -16.41
C ALA A 41 -12.54 8.43 -15.15
N VAL A 42 -13.36 8.95 -14.24
CA VAL A 42 -12.95 9.47 -12.93
C VAL A 42 -12.43 8.33 -12.05
N LEU A 43 -13.15 7.21 -11.99
CA LEU A 43 -12.78 6.08 -11.13
C LEU A 43 -11.45 5.41 -11.53
N LYS A 44 -11.04 5.54 -12.79
CA LYS A 44 -9.75 5.03 -13.31
C LYS A 44 -8.56 5.96 -13.07
N GLN A 45 -8.77 7.20 -12.62
CA GLN A 45 -7.67 8.12 -12.38
C GLN A 45 -6.80 7.69 -11.18
N PRO A 46 -5.49 7.97 -11.17
CA PRO A 46 -4.61 7.58 -10.06
C PRO A 46 -4.99 8.16 -8.68
N ASP A 47 -5.70 9.29 -8.65
CA ASP A 47 -6.20 9.95 -7.44
C ASP A 47 -7.55 9.39 -6.96
N SER A 48 -8.17 8.51 -7.73
CA SER A 48 -9.44 7.86 -7.41
C SER A 48 -9.37 7.00 -6.14
N PRO A 49 -10.47 6.92 -5.39
CA PRO A 49 -10.56 6.02 -4.24
C PRO A 49 -10.65 4.54 -4.67
N ALA A 50 -10.98 4.26 -5.93
CA ALA A 50 -11.02 2.92 -6.51
C ALA A 50 -9.68 2.48 -7.15
N PHE A 51 -8.73 3.40 -7.31
CA PHE A 51 -7.44 3.09 -7.91
C PHE A 51 -6.58 2.27 -6.94
N VAL A 52 -6.16 1.08 -7.38
CA VAL A 52 -5.17 0.26 -6.69
C VAL A 52 -3.79 0.58 -7.27
N PRO A 53 -2.84 1.07 -6.45
CA PRO A 53 -1.48 1.34 -6.92
C PRO A 53 -0.78 0.09 -7.44
N ASP A 54 0.04 0.26 -8.48
CA ASP A 54 0.98 -0.77 -8.95
C ASP A 54 2.17 -0.87 -7.98
N GLU A 55 1.93 -1.51 -6.83
CA GLU A 55 2.91 -1.76 -5.79
C GLU A 55 2.91 -3.25 -5.42
N HIS A 56 4.00 -3.71 -4.79
CA HIS A 56 4.08 -5.06 -4.26
C HIS A 56 2.88 -5.38 -3.33
N ILE A 57 2.36 -6.62 -3.40
CA ILE A 57 1.16 -7.06 -2.66
C ILE A 57 1.16 -6.64 -1.19
N ALA A 58 2.31 -6.77 -0.50
CA ALA A 58 2.49 -6.36 0.90
C ALA A 58 2.11 -4.89 1.20
N ASN A 59 2.07 -4.02 0.20
CA ASN A 59 1.69 -2.61 0.33
C ASN A 59 0.23 -2.33 -0.05
N ILE A 60 -0.44 -3.26 -0.72
CA ILE A 60 -1.79 -3.08 -1.29
C ILE A 60 -2.81 -4.11 -0.79
N GLU A 61 -2.48 -4.92 0.22
CA GLU A 61 -3.39 -5.92 0.78
C GLU A 61 -4.73 -5.33 1.24
N MET A 62 -4.71 -4.12 1.80
CA MET A 62 -5.92 -3.45 2.30
C MET A 62 -6.89 -3.04 1.19
N TYR A 63 -6.48 -3.12 -0.07
CA TYR A 63 -7.35 -2.82 -1.21
C TYR A 63 -8.20 -4.01 -1.63
N PHE A 64 -7.89 -5.21 -1.13
CA PHE A 64 -8.53 -6.44 -1.55
C PHE A 64 -9.25 -7.14 -0.38
N PRO A 65 -10.31 -7.92 -0.64
CA PRO A 65 -10.86 -8.85 0.34
C PRO A 65 -9.82 -9.89 0.77
N THR A 66 -9.93 -10.39 2.01
CA THR A 66 -8.99 -11.38 2.57
C THR A 66 -8.79 -12.62 1.69
N GLY A 67 -9.86 -13.11 1.05
CA GLY A 67 -9.78 -14.26 0.14
C GLY A 67 -8.89 -13.97 -1.08
N VAL A 68 -9.03 -12.78 -1.67
CA VAL A 68 -8.19 -12.34 -2.79
C VAL A 68 -6.74 -12.18 -2.35
N THR A 69 -6.49 -11.52 -1.21
CA THR A 69 -5.14 -11.37 -0.64
C THR A 69 -4.46 -12.73 -0.40
N THR A 70 -5.22 -13.74 0.04
CA THR A 70 -4.71 -15.10 0.22
C THR A 70 -4.25 -15.72 -1.09
N GLU A 71 -5.05 -15.61 -2.16
CA GLU A 71 -4.69 -16.15 -3.47
C GLU A 71 -3.54 -15.38 -4.12
N LEU A 72 -3.48 -14.06 -3.93
CA LEU A 72 -2.37 -13.23 -4.42
C LEU A 72 -1.05 -13.63 -3.73
N TRP A 73 -1.05 -13.87 -2.41
CA TRP A 73 0.14 -14.36 -1.70
C TRP A 73 0.58 -15.76 -2.14
N LYS A 74 -0.37 -16.67 -2.42
CA LYS A 74 -0.04 -17.98 -3.02
C LYS A 74 0.64 -17.81 -4.37
N SER A 75 0.06 -16.97 -5.24
CA SER A 75 0.60 -16.69 -6.58
C SER A 75 2.01 -16.10 -6.50
N GLN A 76 2.25 -15.15 -5.59
CA GLN A 76 3.58 -14.61 -5.32
C GLN A 76 4.55 -15.70 -4.87
N GLY A 77 4.13 -16.55 -3.91
CA GLY A 77 4.94 -17.65 -3.43
C GLY A 77 5.29 -18.69 -4.50
N ASP A 78 4.41 -18.90 -5.48
CA ASP A 78 4.69 -19.79 -6.61
C ASP A 78 5.74 -19.20 -7.56
N VAL A 79 5.70 -17.88 -7.81
CA VAL A 79 6.76 -17.17 -8.54
C VAL A 79 8.09 -17.28 -7.81
N ASP A 80 8.12 -16.98 -6.51
CA ASP A 80 9.35 -17.05 -5.71
C ASP A 80 9.93 -18.46 -5.70
N ARG A 81 9.08 -19.48 -5.53
CA ARG A 81 9.49 -20.89 -5.52
C ARG A 81 10.01 -21.33 -6.88
N PHE A 82 9.42 -20.85 -7.98
CA PHE A 82 9.93 -21.10 -9.32
C PHE A 82 11.33 -20.51 -9.51
N LEU A 83 11.53 -19.23 -9.13
CA LEU A 83 12.82 -18.56 -9.21
C LEU A 83 13.91 -19.28 -8.39
N ILE A 84 13.58 -19.74 -7.18
CA ILE A 84 14.52 -20.46 -6.30
C ILE A 84 14.90 -21.84 -6.85
N LYS A 85 13.94 -22.59 -7.40
CA LYS A 85 14.16 -23.98 -7.82
C LYS A 85 14.77 -24.10 -9.22
N ASN A 86 14.63 -23.08 -10.06
CA ASN A 86 15.08 -23.15 -11.43
C ASN A 86 16.52 -22.67 -11.57
N SER A 87 17.46 -23.60 -11.76
CA SER A 87 18.89 -23.29 -11.93
C SER A 87 19.21 -22.47 -13.18
N THR A 88 18.28 -22.37 -14.14
CA THR A 88 18.41 -21.50 -15.32
C THR A 88 17.79 -20.12 -15.12
N ALA A 89 17.08 -19.89 -14.00
CA ALA A 89 16.62 -18.55 -13.65
C ALA A 89 17.83 -17.64 -13.37
N THR A 90 17.71 -16.38 -13.76
CA THR A 90 18.74 -15.38 -13.46
C THR A 90 18.82 -15.21 -11.93
N SER A 91 20.02 -15.09 -11.38
CA SER A 91 20.16 -14.79 -9.95
C SER A 91 19.48 -13.45 -9.64
N HIS A 92 18.47 -13.48 -8.78
CA HIS A 92 17.78 -12.29 -8.31
C HIS A 92 18.33 -11.87 -6.94
N ALA A 93 18.59 -10.58 -6.78
CA ALA A 93 18.84 -9.97 -5.49
C ALA A 93 17.63 -9.11 -5.12
N THR A 94 17.20 -9.15 -3.86
CA THR A 94 16.18 -8.22 -3.37
C THR A 94 16.74 -6.80 -3.44
N VAL A 95 16.09 -5.96 -4.25
CA VAL A 95 16.43 -4.53 -4.35
C VAL A 95 15.43 -3.71 -3.54
N LEU A 96 15.93 -2.71 -2.81
CA LEU A 96 15.11 -1.71 -2.17
C LEU A 96 15.03 -0.48 -3.08
N VAL A 97 13.84 -0.15 -3.54
CA VAL A 97 13.59 0.99 -4.44
C VAL A 97 12.81 2.07 -3.70
N ASP A 98 13.25 3.32 -3.83
CA ASP A 98 12.53 4.49 -3.31
C ASP A 98 11.22 4.68 -4.07
N ARG A 99 10.13 4.91 -3.35
CA ARG A 99 8.89 5.35 -3.99
C ARG A 99 9.09 6.76 -4.57
N PRO A 100 8.52 7.08 -5.75
CA PRO A 100 8.55 8.43 -6.31
C PRO A 100 7.99 9.48 -5.35
N LEU A 101 6.92 9.11 -4.63
CA LEU A 101 6.30 9.94 -3.60
C LEU A 101 6.39 9.24 -2.22
N PRO A 102 7.28 9.68 -1.33
CA PRO A 102 7.41 9.10 0.00
C PRO A 102 6.22 9.40 0.91
N SER A 103 5.50 8.39 1.39
CA SER A 103 4.38 8.57 2.35
C SER A 103 4.86 8.80 3.79
N THR A 104 4.40 9.88 4.44
CA THR A 104 4.79 10.18 5.83
C THR A 104 4.26 9.07 6.76
N PRO A 105 5.14 8.29 7.41
CA PRO A 105 4.71 7.21 8.28
C PRO A 105 4.00 7.75 9.52
N ARG A 106 3.15 6.92 10.12
CA ARG A 106 2.45 7.21 11.36
C ARG A 106 2.57 6.03 12.31
N VAL A 107 2.54 6.31 13.61
CA VAL A 107 2.47 5.26 14.63
C VAL A 107 1.15 4.51 14.49
N PHE A 108 1.17 3.17 14.57
CA PHE A 108 -0.05 2.37 14.61
C PHE A 108 -0.39 2.04 16.06
N ASN A 109 -1.54 2.53 16.53
CA ASN A 109 -1.98 2.30 17.89
C ASN A 109 -2.28 0.81 18.07
N ARG A 110 -1.58 0.16 19.02
CA ARG A 110 -1.65 -1.29 19.25
C ARG A 110 -1.41 -2.13 17.99
N GLY A 111 -0.59 -1.63 17.06
CA GLY A 111 -0.26 -2.30 15.80
C GLY A 111 -1.41 -2.34 14.77
N ASN A 112 -2.56 -1.73 15.04
CA ASN A 112 -3.66 -1.70 14.09
C ASN A 112 -3.47 -0.55 13.07
N PRO A 113 -3.27 -0.86 11.77
CA PRO A 113 -3.04 0.16 10.74
C PRO A 113 -4.23 1.10 10.47
N LEU A 114 -5.44 0.69 10.87
CA LEU A 114 -6.65 1.51 10.78
C LEU A 114 -6.70 2.59 11.88
N THR A 115 -5.95 2.41 12.96
CA THR A 115 -5.86 3.36 14.06
C THR A 115 -4.49 4.04 14.08
N LYS A 116 -4.35 5.07 13.24
CA LYS A 116 -3.13 5.86 13.12
C LYS A 116 -3.02 6.87 14.25
N GLY A 117 -1.84 6.98 14.86
CA GLY A 117 -1.46 8.01 15.80
C GLY A 117 -0.62 9.09 15.13
N ASP A 118 0.38 9.55 15.88
CA ASP A 118 1.24 10.67 15.49
C ASP A 118 2.02 10.38 14.21
N ALA A 119 2.26 11.45 13.44
CA ALA A 119 3.18 11.40 12.32
C ALA A 119 4.60 11.19 12.83
N VAL A 120 5.36 10.41 12.06
CA VAL A 120 6.78 10.17 12.31
C VAL A 120 7.54 10.83 11.17
N PRO A 121 7.98 12.10 11.32
CA PRO A 121 8.79 12.76 10.31
C PRO A 121 10.06 11.95 10.07
N ARG A 122 10.50 11.89 8.81
CA ARG A 122 11.78 11.25 8.47
C ARG A 122 12.88 12.21 8.91
N GLN A 123 13.49 11.95 10.06
CA GLN A 123 14.53 12.79 10.63
C GLN A 123 15.42 11.95 11.53
N PHE A 124 16.54 12.52 11.96
CA PHE A 124 17.44 11.84 12.87
C PHE A 124 16.82 11.61 14.25
N LEU A 125 17.35 10.63 14.98
CA LEU A 125 16.87 10.30 16.31
C LEU A 125 17.25 11.42 17.27
N SER A 126 16.29 11.92 18.04
CA SER A 126 16.51 13.01 19.03
C SER A 126 17.60 12.67 20.04
N LEU A 127 17.78 11.39 20.34
CA LEU A 127 18.79 10.91 21.27
C LEU A 127 20.23 11.16 20.77
N PHE A 128 20.40 11.23 19.44
CA PHE A 128 21.73 11.29 18.81
C PHE A 128 21.98 12.61 18.08
N GLY A 129 21.01 13.52 17.97
CA GLY A 129 21.23 14.80 17.31
C GLY A 129 19.97 15.63 17.09
N PRO A 130 20.09 16.76 16.38
CA PRO A 130 18.97 17.66 16.12
C PRO A 130 17.94 17.01 15.20
N GLN A 131 16.66 17.14 15.55
CA GLN A 131 15.55 16.63 14.75
C GLN A 131 15.22 17.59 13.60
N LYS A 132 15.92 17.44 12.49
CA LYS A 132 15.63 18.13 11.23
C LYS A 132 15.05 17.13 10.21
N PRO A 133 13.88 17.41 9.62
CA PRO A 133 13.33 16.57 8.55
C PRO A 133 14.28 16.43 7.37
N PHE A 134 14.46 15.20 6.92
CA PHE A 134 15.12 14.81 5.69
C PHE A 134 14.27 15.24 4.48
N THR A 135 14.93 15.67 3.41
CA THR A 135 14.29 16.35 2.27
C THR A 135 14.55 15.67 0.92
N LYS A 136 15.49 14.71 0.86
CA LYS A 136 15.92 14.06 -0.37
C LYS A 136 15.42 12.61 -0.46
N GLY A 137 14.63 12.33 -1.48
CA GLY A 137 14.11 10.98 -1.74
C GLY A 137 13.41 10.41 -0.51
N SER A 138 13.71 9.15 -0.15
CA SER A 138 13.13 8.55 1.07
C SER A 138 13.77 9.04 2.38
N GLY A 139 14.79 9.91 2.35
CA GLY A 139 15.60 10.28 3.51
C GLY A 139 16.61 9.22 3.98
N ARG A 140 16.71 8.06 3.31
CA ARG A 140 17.64 6.99 3.71
C ARG A 140 19.10 7.37 3.53
N LEU A 141 19.43 8.10 2.47
CA LEU A 141 20.78 8.62 2.25
C LEU A 141 21.17 9.63 3.34
N GLU A 142 20.27 10.57 3.64
CA GLU A 142 20.49 11.57 4.69
C GLU A 142 20.63 10.90 6.08
N LEU A 143 19.82 9.88 6.36
CA LEU A 143 19.97 9.06 7.57
C LEU A 143 21.34 8.38 7.62
N ALA A 144 21.79 7.75 6.54
CA ALA A 144 23.10 7.10 6.50
C ALA A 144 24.24 8.09 6.76
N GLN A 145 24.15 9.29 6.17
CA GLN A 145 25.12 10.38 6.40
C GLN A 145 25.13 10.83 7.86
N ALA A 146 23.95 11.00 8.48
CA ALA A 146 23.85 11.37 9.90
C ALA A 146 24.32 10.25 10.85
N ILE A 147 24.32 8.98 10.43
CA ILE A 147 24.85 7.88 11.26
C ILE A 147 26.38 7.85 11.24
N ILE A 148 27.02 8.11 10.10
CA ILE A 148 28.48 8.04 9.96
C ILE A 148 29.21 9.26 10.52
N ASP A 149 28.52 10.41 10.61
CA ASP A 149 29.03 11.66 11.17
C ASP A 149 27.91 12.38 11.97
N PRO A 150 27.58 11.85 13.17
CA PRO A 150 26.44 12.29 13.97
C PRO A 150 26.64 13.65 14.67
#